data_AF-A0A1Q4H7G5-F1
#
_entry.id   AF-A0A1Q4H7G5-F1
#
_cell.length_a   1.000
_cell.length_b   1.000
_cell.length_c   1.000
_cell.angle_alpha   90.00
_cell.angle_beta   90.00
_cell.angle_gamma   90.00
#
_symmetry.space_group_name_H-M   'P 1'
#
loop_
_entity.id
_entity.type
_entity.pdbx_description
1 polymer ?
#
loop_
_entity_poly.entity_id
_entity_poly.type
_entity_poly.pdbx_seq_one_letter_code
_entity_poly.pdbx_strand_id
1 'polypeptide(L)'
;MSPADEARSALGYFKGYLDVQLPGDLQELRVNRPPLQDFRAATVISFVAPPDQVIAETCGSVDASVRHVPPVLTGYPTKYMFESVEATVDASDYRTCEKYNSGRQVNILIPKAEGATTYVLLYHQPYR
;
A
#
# COMPACT_ATOMS: atom_id res chain seq x y z
N MET A 1 10.65 13.18 -12.54
CA MET A 1 11.11 12.00 -11.79
C MET A 1 10.29 10.82 -12.29
N SER A 2 10.88 9.63 -12.51
CA SER A 2 10.08 8.49 -12.99
C SER A 2 9.22 7.93 -11.85
N PRO A 3 8.05 7.32 -12.10
CA PRO A 3 7.26 6.67 -11.05
C PRO A 3 8.06 5.67 -10.21
N ALA A 4 9.01 4.97 -10.83
CA ALA A 4 9.91 4.05 -10.15
C ALA A 4 10.86 4.77 -9.17
N ASP A 5 11.40 5.93 -9.54
CA ASP A 5 12.21 6.75 -8.63
C ASP A 5 11.37 7.31 -7.48
N GLU A 6 10.12 7.71 -7.76
CA GLU A 6 9.22 8.23 -6.72
C GLU A 6 8.85 7.15 -5.71
N ALA A 7 8.56 5.93 -6.19
CA ALA A 7 8.27 4.77 -5.36
C ALA A 7 9.49 4.42 -4.51
N ARG A 8 10.69 4.33 -5.10
CA ARG A 8 11.94 4.08 -4.34
C ARG A 8 12.19 5.13 -3.27
N SER A 9 11.94 6.41 -3.58
CA SER A 9 12.06 7.49 -2.60
C SER A 9 11.05 7.36 -1.46
N ALA A 10 9.79 7.04 -1.76
CA ALA A 10 8.76 6.83 -0.74
C ALA A 10 9.08 5.63 0.15
N LEU A 11 9.41 4.47 -0.44
CA LEU A 11 9.80 3.27 0.28
C LEU A 11 11.05 3.49 1.14
N GLY A 12 12.00 4.28 0.65
CA GLY A 12 13.22 4.65 1.38
C GLY A 12 12.93 5.33 2.73
N TYR A 13 11.85 6.10 2.85
CA TYR A 13 11.43 6.70 4.13
C TYR A 13 11.03 5.65 5.17
N PHE A 14 10.44 4.54 4.74
CA PHE A 14 9.89 3.50 5.61
C PHE A 14 10.87 2.35 5.86
N LYS A 15 11.97 2.27 5.11
CA LYS A 15 13.00 1.24 5.22
C LYS A 15 13.51 1.09 6.67
N GLY A 16 13.68 -0.15 7.12
CA GLY A 16 14.07 -0.48 8.50
C GLY A 16 12.91 -0.45 9.51
N TYR A 17 11.74 0.08 9.13
CA TYR A 17 10.49 -0.04 9.89
C TYR A 17 9.50 -0.97 9.17
N LEU A 18 9.32 -0.74 7.87
CA LEU A 18 8.47 -1.49 6.95
C LEU A 18 9.30 -1.75 5.69
N ASP A 19 9.87 -2.95 5.57
CA ASP A 19 10.71 -3.33 4.43
C ASP A 19 9.85 -3.79 3.24
N VAL A 20 9.03 -2.88 2.71
CA VAL A 20 8.16 -3.15 1.55
C VAL A 20 9.01 -3.28 0.28
N GLN A 21 8.80 -4.35 -0.46
CA GLN A 21 9.34 -4.57 -1.80
C GLN A 21 8.20 -4.65 -2.82
N LEU A 22 8.34 -3.97 -3.95
CA LEU A 22 7.37 -4.06 -5.04
C LEU A 22 7.76 -5.20 -6.00
N PRO A 23 6.79 -5.82 -6.68
CA PRO A 23 7.08 -6.89 -7.63
C PRO A 23 8.02 -6.45 -8.77
N GLY A 24 8.89 -7.34 -9.24
CA GLY A 24 9.92 -7.01 -10.23
C GLY A 24 9.41 -6.65 -11.63
N ASP A 25 8.27 -7.18 -12.03
CA ASP A 25 7.64 -7.06 -13.36
C ASP A 25 6.27 -6.35 -13.31
N LEU A 26 6.05 -5.55 -12.27
CA LEU A 26 4.84 -4.75 -12.14
C LEU A 26 4.60 -3.83 -13.33
N GLN A 27 3.33 -3.56 -13.61
CA GLN A 27 2.87 -2.68 -14.67
C GLN A 27 2.10 -1.50 -14.09
N GLU A 28 1.94 -0.44 -14.90
CA GLU A 28 1.12 0.73 -14.56
C GLU A 28 1.45 1.38 -13.20
N LEU A 29 2.74 1.40 -12.83
CA LEU A 29 3.19 2.00 -11.57
C LEU A 29 2.79 3.47 -11.46
N ARG A 30 2.07 3.80 -10.39
CA ARG A 30 1.73 5.17 -10.01
C ARG A 30 2.05 5.38 -8.54
N VAL A 31 2.42 6.61 -8.20
CA VAL A 31 2.68 7.05 -6.84
C VAL A 31 1.86 8.31 -6.60
N ASN A 32 1.03 8.28 -5.56
CA ASN A 32 0.27 9.42 -5.11
C ASN A 32 0.70 9.78 -3.69
N ARG A 33 0.91 11.07 -3.44
CA ARG A 33 1.24 11.59 -2.12
C ARG A 33 0.09 12.47 -1.65
N PRO A 34 -0.84 11.94 -0.84
CA PRO A 34 -1.90 12.76 -0.28
C PRO A 34 -1.32 13.92 0.55
N PRO A 35 -2.06 15.03 0.70
CA PRO A 35 -1.70 16.07 1.65
C PRO A 35 -1.42 15.49 3.05
N LEU A 36 -0.46 16.07 3.76
CA LEU A 36 0.07 15.40 4.94
C LEU A 36 -0.86 15.41 6.16
N GLN A 37 -1.88 16.27 6.25
CA GLN A 37 -2.83 16.35 7.40
C GLN A 37 -2.22 15.94 8.76
N ASP A 38 -2.65 14.81 9.34
CA ASP A 38 -2.16 14.30 10.63
C ASP A 38 -0.94 13.35 10.49
N PHE A 39 -0.41 13.16 9.28
CA PHE A 39 0.71 12.29 8.96
C PHE A 39 2.03 13.06 8.85
N ARG A 40 3.12 12.40 9.26
CA ARG A 40 4.49 12.85 8.94
C ARG A 40 4.93 12.44 7.55
N ALA A 41 4.34 11.38 7.03
CA ALA A 41 4.50 10.90 5.66
C ALA A 41 3.26 10.10 5.28
N ALA A 42 2.80 10.24 4.05
CA ALA A 42 1.70 9.46 3.48
C ALA A 42 1.97 9.24 1.99
N THR A 43 1.77 8.01 1.50
CA THR A 43 1.93 7.65 0.10
C THR A 43 1.01 6.48 -0.25
N VAL A 44 0.37 6.55 -1.42
CA VAL A 44 -0.30 5.42 -2.06
C VAL A 44 0.49 5.03 -3.28
N ILE A 45 0.98 3.79 -3.34
CA ILE A 45 1.58 3.21 -4.54
C ILE A 45 0.56 2.28 -5.16
N SER A 46 0.29 2.42 -6.45
CA SER A 46 -0.59 1.52 -7.19
C SER A 46 0.10 0.95 -8.41
N PHE A 47 -0.21 -0.31 -8.72
CA PHE A 47 0.36 -1.05 -9.85
C PHE A 47 -0.48 -2.28 -10.17
N VAL A 48 -0.23 -2.90 -11.32
CA VAL A 48 -0.82 -4.18 -11.73
C VAL A 48 0.26 -5.25 -11.68
N ALA A 49 -0.01 -6.35 -10.98
CA ALA A 49 0.84 -7.55 -10.92
C ALA A 49 -0.03 -8.76 -10.50
N PRO A 50 0.40 -10.01 -10.80
CA PRO A 50 -0.27 -11.21 -10.33
C PRO A 50 -0.46 -11.21 -8.80
N PRO A 51 -1.66 -11.49 -8.26
CA PRO A 51 -1.93 -11.50 -6.83
C PRO A 51 -0.98 -12.38 -6.02
N ASP A 52 -0.66 -13.57 -6.52
CA ASP A 52 0.24 -14.51 -5.84
C ASP A 52 1.67 -13.96 -5.73
N GLN A 53 2.10 -13.17 -6.72
CA GLN A 53 3.40 -12.51 -6.69
C GLN A 53 3.42 -11.37 -5.67
N VAL A 54 2.36 -10.57 -5.59
CA VAL A 54 2.22 -9.52 -4.57
C VAL A 54 2.24 -10.13 -3.17
N ILE A 55 1.59 -11.28 -2.98
CA ILE A 55 1.61 -12.01 -1.71
C ILE A 55 3.02 -12.47 -1.37
N ALA A 56 3.72 -13.10 -2.32
CA ALA A 56 5.05 -13.66 -2.07
C ALA A 56 6.12 -12.57 -1.85
N GLU A 57 6.14 -11.55 -2.70
CA GLU A 57 7.20 -10.54 -2.72
C GLU A 57 6.87 -9.38 -1.78
N THR A 58 5.68 -8.77 -1.90
CA THR A 58 5.33 -7.56 -1.14
C THR A 58 4.83 -7.88 0.27
N CYS A 59 3.88 -8.79 0.44
CA CYS A 59 3.43 -9.19 1.79
C CYS A 59 4.51 -9.99 2.53
N GLY A 60 5.25 -10.84 1.81
CA GLY A 60 6.38 -11.59 2.36
C GLY A 60 7.48 -10.67 2.88
N SER A 61 7.84 -9.60 2.15
CA SER A 61 8.91 -8.69 2.59
C SER A 61 8.55 -7.89 3.84
N VAL A 62 7.26 -7.59 4.05
CA VAL A 62 6.80 -6.93 5.28
C VAL A 62 6.59 -7.92 6.42
N ASP A 63 6.74 -9.23 6.23
CA ASP A 63 6.43 -10.25 7.24
C ASP A 63 5.00 -10.09 7.81
N ALA A 64 4.03 -9.97 6.91
CA ALA A 64 2.62 -9.84 7.26
C ALA A 64 1.79 -10.97 6.66
N SER A 65 0.99 -11.62 7.51
CA SER A 65 0.04 -12.64 7.07
C SER A 65 -1.09 -12.01 6.25
N VAL A 66 -1.42 -12.65 5.14
CA VAL A 66 -2.58 -12.28 4.32
C VAL A 66 -3.86 -12.58 5.08
N ARG A 67 -4.75 -11.59 5.16
CA ARG A 67 -6.11 -11.73 5.65
C ARG A 67 -7.06 -11.87 4.46
N HIS A 68 -7.86 -12.92 4.50
CA HIS A 68 -8.88 -13.21 3.49
C HIS A 68 -10.23 -12.53 3.75
N VAL A 69 -10.34 -11.80 4.87
CA VAL A 69 -11.49 -10.94 5.15
C VAL A 69 -11.37 -9.63 4.34
N PRO A 70 -12.49 -9.07 3.87
CA PRO A 70 -12.49 -7.76 3.21
C PRO A 70 -11.81 -6.68 4.07
N PRO A 71 -10.91 -5.85 3.51
CA PRO A 71 -10.32 -4.74 4.24
C PRO A 71 -11.37 -3.69 4.63
N VAL A 72 -11.13 -3.00 5.75
CA VAL A 72 -11.96 -1.85 6.13
C VAL A 72 -11.48 -0.61 5.38
N LEU A 73 -12.27 -0.14 4.42
CA LEU A 73 -11.92 1.02 3.57
C LEU A 73 -12.50 2.36 4.05
N THR A 74 -13.44 2.33 4.99
CA THR A 74 -14.24 3.50 5.38
C THR A 74 -13.67 4.25 6.59
N GLY A 75 -12.72 3.66 7.32
CA GLY A 75 -12.07 4.28 8.48
C GLY A 75 -10.92 5.21 8.08
N TYR A 76 -10.69 6.26 8.86
CA TYR A 76 -9.42 6.98 8.83
C TYR A 76 -8.33 6.07 9.42
N PRO A 77 -7.14 5.96 8.82
CA PRO A 77 -6.59 6.76 7.72
C PRO A 77 -6.85 6.21 6.30
N THR A 78 -7.32 4.97 6.17
CA THR A 78 -7.50 4.27 4.88
C THR A 78 -8.39 5.04 3.89
N LYS A 79 -9.54 5.57 4.36
CA LYS A 79 -10.47 6.35 3.54
C LYS A 79 -9.81 7.55 2.88
N TYR A 80 -9.05 8.31 3.68
CA TYR A 80 -8.34 9.51 3.23
C TYR A 80 -7.32 9.20 2.12
N MET A 81 -6.60 8.10 2.28
CA MET A 81 -5.63 7.64 1.29
C MET A 81 -6.31 7.23 -0.02
N PHE A 82 -7.46 6.55 0.03
CA PHE A 82 -8.20 6.17 -1.19
C PHE A 82 -8.82 7.36 -1.92
N GLU A 83 -9.37 8.32 -1.18
CA GLU A 83 -9.90 9.56 -1.77
C GLU A 83 -8.81 10.30 -2.58
N SER A 84 -7.55 10.22 -2.16
CA SER A 84 -6.43 10.89 -2.85
C SER A 84 -6.08 10.29 -4.22
N VAL A 85 -6.43 9.04 -4.46
CA VAL A 85 -6.20 8.34 -5.74
C VAL A 85 -7.47 8.23 -6.58
N GLU A 86 -8.58 8.86 -6.15
CA GLU A 86 -9.89 8.83 -6.82
C GLU A 86 -10.35 7.40 -7.17
N ALA A 87 -9.94 6.42 -6.36
CA ALA A 87 -10.21 5.01 -6.62
C ALA A 87 -11.52 4.59 -5.95
N THR A 88 -12.47 4.10 -6.74
CA THR A 88 -13.64 3.38 -6.24
C THR A 88 -13.23 1.93 -6.00
N VAL A 89 -13.07 1.54 -4.74
CA VAL A 89 -12.63 0.20 -4.34
C VAL A 89 -13.76 -0.48 -3.56
N ASP A 90 -14.23 -1.63 -4.04
CA ASP A 90 -15.10 -2.51 -3.26
C ASP A 90 -14.22 -3.42 -2.38
N ALA A 91 -14.39 -3.35 -1.07
CA ALA A 91 -13.63 -4.16 -0.13
C ALA A 91 -13.73 -5.66 -0.41
N SER A 92 -14.88 -6.12 -0.93
CA SER A 92 -15.11 -7.54 -1.20
C SER A 92 -14.24 -8.09 -2.34
N ASP A 93 -13.67 -7.23 -3.19
CA ASP A 93 -12.79 -7.62 -4.29
C ASP A 93 -11.33 -7.81 -3.86
N TYR A 94 -10.99 -7.51 -2.60
CA TYR A 94 -9.61 -7.47 -2.13
C TYR A 94 -9.36 -8.41 -0.95
N ARG A 95 -8.11 -8.88 -0.89
CA ARG A 95 -7.47 -9.41 0.32
C ARG A 95 -6.55 -8.32 0.86
N THR A 96 -6.13 -8.44 2.11
CA THR A 96 -5.22 -7.45 2.70
C THR A 96 -4.10 -8.09 3.49
N CYS A 97 -2.90 -7.52 3.44
CA CYS A 97 -1.87 -7.75 4.44
C CYS A 97 -1.43 -6.40 5.00
N GLU A 98 -1.20 -6.34 6.30
CA GLU A 98 -0.90 -5.08 7.00
C GLU A 98 0.20 -5.28 8.04
N LYS A 99 1.00 -4.24 8.24
CA LYS A 99 1.98 -4.19 9.32
C LYS A 99 2.06 -2.79 9.91
N TYR A 100 2.13 -2.74 11.23
CA TYR A 100 2.40 -1.53 11.99
C TYR A 100 3.74 -1.67 12.72
N ASN A 101 4.59 -0.65 12.63
CA ASN A 101 5.84 -0.56 13.37
C ASN A 101 6.16 0.90 13.70
N SER A 102 6.28 1.22 14.99
CA SER A 102 6.76 2.52 15.49
C SER A 102 6.02 3.72 14.89
N GLY A 103 4.69 3.68 14.79
CA GLY A 103 3.87 4.75 14.19
C GLY A 103 3.80 4.73 12.67
N ARG A 104 4.54 3.85 11.99
CA ARG A 104 4.41 3.61 10.55
C ARG A 104 3.48 2.43 10.30
N GLN A 105 2.66 2.51 9.27
CA GLN A 105 1.83 1.41 8.82
C GLN A 105 1.90 1.26 7.31
N VAL A 106 1.84 0.00 6.89
CA VAL A 106 1.57 -0.39 5.51
C VAL A 106 0.27 -1.20 5.51
N ASN A 107 -0.63 -0.89 4.58
CA ASN A 107 -1.77 -1.72 4.22
C ASN A 107 -1.67 -2.03 2.73
N ILE A 108 -1.61 -3.31 2.36
CA ILE A 108 -1.49 -3.77 0.99
C ILE A 108 -2.82 -4.42 0.62
N LEU A 109 -3.56 -3.80 -0.29
CA LEU A 109 -4.78 -4.37 -0.85
C LEU A 109 -4.43 -5.11 -2.12
N ILE A 110 -4.65 -6.42 -2.07
CA ILE A 110 -4.33 -7.37 -3.13
C ILE A 110 -5.65 -7.73 -3.81
N PRO A 111 -5.83 -7.45 -5.10
CA PRO A 111 -7.06 -7.82 -5.78
C PRO A 111 -7.21 -9.33 -5.82
N LYS A 112 -8.45 -9.83 -5.77
CA LYS A 112 -8.76 -11.24 -5.98
C LYS A 112 -8.75 -11.62 -7.46
N ALA A 113 -8.97 -10.65 -8.34
CA ALA A 113 -8.96 -10.82 -9.79
C ALA A 113 -7.57 -10.54 -10.37
N GLU A 114 -7.18 -11.33 -11.37
CA GLU A 114 -6.00 -11.08 -12.17
C GLU A 114 -6.12 -9.77 -12.96
N GLY A 115 -4.99 -9.08 -13.14
CA GLY A 115 -4.91 -7.83 -13.92
C GLY A 115 -5.56 -6.61 -13.26
N ALA A 116 -6.12 -6.75 -12.05
CA ALA A 116 -6.63 -5.62 -11.27
C ALA A 116 -5.50 -4.91 -10.50
N THR A 117 -5.79 -3.68 -10.07
CA THR A 117 -4.81 -2.81 -9.41
C THR A 117 -4.58 -3.23 -7.97
N THR A 118 -3.32 -3.41 -7.58
CA THR A 118 -2.88 -3.49 -6.19
C THR A 118 -2.67 -2.09 -5.63
N TYR A 119 -3.03 -1.87 -4.37
CA TYR A 119 -2.78 -0.61 -3.66
C TYR A 119 -1.93 -0.86 -2.42
N VAL A 120 -0.80 -0.16 -2.32
CA VAL A 120 0.07 -0.14 -1.14
C VAL A 120 -0.05 1.22 -0.48
N LEU A 121 -0.74 1.26 0.66
CA LEU A 121 -0.93 2.47 1.45
C LEU A 121 0.14 2.50 2.53
N LEU A 122 0.96 3.54 2.51
CA LEU A 122 2.04 3.77 3.44
C LEU A 122 1.81 5.08 4.17
N TYR A 123 1.83 5.05 5.50
CA TYR A 123 1.74 6.28 6.27
C TYR A 123 2.47 6.20 7.60
N HIS A 124 2.88 7.35 8.09
CA HIS A 124 3.51 7.52 9.40
C HIS A 124 2.67 8.52 10.20
N GLN A 125 1.95 8.01 11.20
CA GLN A 125 1.23 8.80 12.17
C GLN A 125 2.15 9.10 13.36
N PRO A 126 2.27 10.37 13.81
CA PRO A 126 2.89 10.67 15.10
C PRO A 126 2.18 9.88 16.20
N TYR A 127 2.94 9.33 17.15
CA TYR A 127 2.36 8.93 18.43
C TYR A 127 1.68 10.16 19.03
N ARG A 128 0.40 10.03 19.41
CA ARG A 128 -0.30 11.03 20.23
C ARG A 128 0.09 10.84 21.68
#